data_AF-A0A4R4MRS4-F1
#
_entry.id   AF-A0A4R4MRS4-F1
#
_cell.length_a   1.000
_cell.length_b   1.000
_cell.length_c   1.000
_cell.angle_alpha   90.00
_cell.angle_beta   90.00
_cell.angle_gamma   90.00
#
_symmetry.space_group_name_H-M   'P 1'
#
loop_
_entity.id
_entity.type
_entity.pdbx_description
1 polymer ?
#
loop_
_entity_poly.entity_id
_entity_poly.type
_entity_poly.pdbx_seq_one_letter_code
_entity_poly.pdbx_strand_id
1 'polypeptide(L)'
;MLDLSEQVRDLETRVTALEHGTFSGMPGTSVAERFSSLHDRVDVVGQNVLNRLEKFREETSTRFTNVDDRLNDLDDQIQNVRTEMADNFAVVNAKAARMELQIDKIYQRLDSHEARFDRLEAFMGKQAREIDDRFTSVDEQFKTMDERFEAVDERFKAVDERFEAVDERFDAVDKRFEDVDRRFDAVDKRFEDVDRRFDAVDKRFEAVDEQFKAVDRRFDTVDSEIADIKSLLVRIDAKLPGQQLN
;
A
#
# COMPACT_ATOMS: atom_id res chain seq x y z
N MET A 1 41.64 145.10 -69.16
CA MET A 1 40.27 144.59 -69.37
C MET A 1 40.20 143.65 -70.59
N LEU A 2 41.20 142.77 -70.79
CA LEU A 2 41.26 141.83 -71.93
C LEU A 2 41.82 140.43 -71.60
N ASP A 3 42.26 140.15 -70.37
CA ASP A 3 43.04 138.92 -70.06
C ASP A 3 42.19 137.78 -69.46
N LEU A 4 41.13 138.08 -68.70
CA LEU A 4 40.25 137.05 -68.13
C LEU A 4 39.37 136.36 -69.19
N SER A 5 38.94 137.07 -70.23
CA SER A 5 38.18 136.45 -71.33
C SER A 5 39.05 135.52 -72.17
N GLU A 6 40.35 135.84 -72.30
CA GLU A 6 41.31 135.02 -73.04
C GLU A 6 41.71 133.79 -72.23
N GLN A 7 41.89 133.93 -70.91
CA GLN A 7 42.08 132.79 -70.00
C GLN A 7 40.85 131.90 -69.89
N VAL A 8 39.63 132.44 -69.85
CA VAL A 8 38.39 131.64 -69.89
C VAL A 8 38.28 130.91 -71.23
N ARG A 9 38.60 131.58 -72.35
CA ARG A 9 38.61 130.95 -73.67
C ARG A 9 39.73 129.91 -73.83
N ASP A 10 40.90 130.10 -73.23
CA ASP A 10 41.98 129.10 -73.16
C ASP A 10 41.57 127.91 -72.30
N LEU A 11 40.94 128.16 -71.15
CA LEU A 11 40.36 127.12 -70.30
C LEU A 11 39.25 126.36 -71.02
N GLU A 12 38.34 127.03 -71.71
CA GLU A 12 37.31 126.41 -72.54
C GLU A 12 37.96 125.57 -73.64
N THR A 13 38.96 126.11 -74.34
CA THR A 13 39.68 125.38 -75.41
C THR A 13 40.43 124.16 -74.86
N ARG A 14 41.04 124.29 -73.68
CA ARG A 14 41.74 123.18 -72.99
C ARG A 14 40.77 122.15 -72.42
N VAL A 15 39.60 122.56 -71.95
CA VAL A 15 38.52 121.67 -71.51
C VAL A 15 37.95 120.91 -72.71
N THR A 16 37.69 121.60 -73.84
CA THR A 16 37.28 120.95 -75.09
C THR A 16 38.37 120.00 -75.63
N ALA A 17 39.65 120.38 -75.53
CA ALA A 17 40.77 119.52 -75.91
C ALA A 17 40.95 118.32 -74.98
N LEU A 18 40.63 118.45 -73.68
CA LEU A 18 40.62 117.34 -72.71
C LEU A 18 39.38 116.44 -72.89
N GLU A 19 38.24 117.00 -73.31
CA GLU A 19 37.04 116.23 -73.67
C GLU A 19 37.23 115.43 -74.97
N HIS A 20 38.07 115.89 -75.90
CA HIS A 20 38.42 115.18 -77.14
C HIS A 20 39.76 114.43 -77.08
N GLY A 21 40.52 114.60 -75.99
CA GLY A 21 41.85 114.02 -75.80
C GLY A 21 41.78 112.54 -75.44
N THR A 22 42.06 111.68 -76.41
CA THR A 22 42.12 110.22 -76.23
C THR A 22 43.34 109.80 -75.41
N PHE A 23 43.18 109.68 -74.09
CA PHE A 23 44.21 109.04 -73.25
C PHE A 23 43.93 107.54 -73.11
N SER A 24 44.73 106.72 -73.82
CA SER A 24 44.81 105.25 -73.76
C SER A 24 43.67 104.44 -74.42
N GLY A 25 43.82 104.17 -75.72
CA GLY A 25 43.59 102.82 -76.28
C GLY A 25 42.23 102.48 -76.91
N MET A 26 41.23 103.36 -76.87
CA MET A 26 40.05 103.28 -77.76
C MET A 26 39.72 104.67 -78.29
N PRO A 27 39.59 104.88 -79.62
CA PRO A 27 39.34 106.21 -80.19
C PRO A 27 37.86 106.60 -80.11
N GLY A 28 37.57 107.86 -79.74
CA GLY A 28 36.28 108.51 -80.00
C GLY A 28 35.36 108.76 -78.80
N THR A 29 35.80 108.47 -77.57
CA THR A 29 34.96 108.69 -76.38
C THR A 29 35.55 109.67 -75.38
N SER A 30 34.72 110.58 -74.85
CA SER A 30 35.15 111.62 -73.91
C SER A 30 35.49 111.04 -72.52
N VAL A 31 36.23 111.79 -71.68
CA VAL A 31 36.48 111.39 -70.28
C VAL A 31 35.17 111.10 -69.53
N ALA A 32 34.10 111.85 -69.81
CA ALA A 32 32.77 111.63 -69.25
C ALA A 32 32.18 110.26 -69.66
N GLU A 33 32.33 109.86 -70.93
CA GLU A 33 31.85 108.55 -71.42
C GLU A 33 32.63 107.38 -70.82
N ARG A 34 33.93 107.56 -70.51
CA ARG A 34 34.73 106.54 -69.80
C ARG A 34 34.32 106.41 -68.33
N PHE A 35 34.02 107.52 -67.65
CA PHE A 35 33.45 107.47 -66.30
C PHE A 35 32.07 106.82 -66.30
N SER A 36 31.23 107.09 -67.32
CA SER A 36 29.95 106.40 -67.51
C SER A 36 30.14 104.89 -67.71
N SER A 37 31.05 104.48 -68.60
CA SER A 37 31.32 103.06 -68.83
C SER A 37 31.91 102.35 -67.60
N LEU A 38 32.77 103.02 -66.83
CA LEU A 38 33.27 102.50 -65.57
C LEU A 38 32.14 102.37 -64.54
N HIS A 39 31.26 103.37 -64.46
CA HIS A 39 30.08 103.34 -63.60
C HIS A 39 29.16 102.16 -63.96
N ASP A 40 28.84 101.97 -65.24
CA ASP A 40 28.03 100.84 -65.73
C ASP A 40 28.67 99.50 -65.36
N ARG A 41 30.00 99.38 -65.48
CA ARG A 41 30.73 98.16 -65.08
C ARG A 41 30.73 97.94 -63.58
N VAL A 42 30.91 98.99 -62.78
CA VAL A 42 30.83 98.94 -61.31
C VAL A 42 29.42 98.55 -60.88
N ASP A 43 28.38 99.05 -61.55
CA ASP A 43 26.98 98.69 -61.30
C ASP A 43 26.71 97.24 -61.67
N VAL A 44 27.19 96.76 -62.83
CA VAL A 44 27.09 95.35 -63.21
C VAL A 44 27.83 94.45 -62.22
N VAL A 45 29.02 94.82 -61.76
CA VAL A 45 29.75 94.07 -60.73
C VAL A 45 28.99 94.10 -59.40
N GLY A 46 28.45 95.25 -59.00
CA GLY A 46 27.62 95.40 -57.80
C GLY A 46 26.38 94.50 -57.84
N GLN A 47 25.65 94.51 -58.95
CA GLN A 47 24.50 93.62 -59.20
C GLN A 47 24.91 92.14 -59.18
N ASN A 48 26.04 91.78 -59.80
CA ASN A 48 26.54 90.41 -59.78
C ASN A 48 26.91 89.93 -58.37
N VAL A 49 27.51 90.81 -57.55
CA VAL A 49 27.84 90.50 -56.15
C VAL A 49 26.55 90.37 -55.33
N LEU A 50 25.60 91.28 -55.48
CA LEU A 50 24.30 91.22 -54.81
C LEU A 50 23.55 89.93 -55.16
N ASN A 51 23.47 89.58 -56.44
CA ASN A 51 22.82 88.34 -56.90
C ASN A 51 23.48 87.10 -56.31
N ARG A 52 24.82 87.08 -56.19
CA ARG A 52 25.55 85.96 -55.57
C ARG A 52 25.30 85.88 -54.07
N LEU A 53 25.28 87.03 -53.39
CA LEU A 53 24.98 87.10 -51.95
C LEU A 53 23.54 86.67 -51.66
N GLU A 54 22.59 87.07 -52.50
CA GLU A 54 21.18 86.68 -52.38
C GLU A 54 21.01 85.17 -52.61
N LYS A 55 21.62 84.62 -53.67
CA LYS A 55 21.62 83.17 -53.91
C LYS A 55 22.24 82.39 -52.74
N PHE A 56 23.39 82.83 -52.23
CA PHE A 56 24.01 82.20 -51.07
C PHE A 56 23.14 82.30 -49.82
N ARG A 57 22.49 83.44 -49.59
CA ARG A 57 21.53 83.65 -48.49
C ARG A 57 20.33 82.70 -48.59
N GLU A 58 19.76 82.54 -49.78
CA GLU A 58 18.64 81.62 -50.01
C GLU A 58 19.04 80.15 -49.82
N GLU A 59 20.20 79.75 -50.36
CA GLU A 59 20.74 78.39 -50.17
C GLU A 59 21.03 78.08 -48.70
N THR A 60 21.62 79.03 -47.97
CA THR A 60 21.89 78.86 -46.53
C THR A 60 20.60 78.85 -45.73
N SER A 61 19.64 79.72 -46.03
CA SER A 61 18.31 79.70 -45.39
C SER A 61 17.62 78.35 -45.58
N THR A 62 17.65 77.80 -46.79
CA THR A 62 17.06 76.49 -47.11
C THR A 62 17.78 75.36 -46.36
N ARG A 63 19.10 75.44 -46.21
CA ARG A 63 19.86 74.48 -45.39
C ARG A 63 19.48 74.57 -43.92
N PHE A 64 19.30 75.78 -43.38
CA PHE A 64 18.86 75.96 -42.00
C PHE A 64 17.46 75.39 -41.77
N THR A 65 16.50 75.66 -42.65
CA THR A 65 15.15 75.07 -42.53
C THR A 65 15.17 73.54 -42.59
N ASN A 66 15.96 72.95 -43.50
CA ASN A 66 16.11 71.50 -43.56
C ASN A 66 16.77 70.91 -42.30
N VAL A 67 17.68 71.65 -41.66
CA VAL A 67 18.28 71.21 -40.38
C VAL A 67 17.25 71.29 -39.27
N ASP A 68 16.46 72.37 -39.19
CA ASP A 68 15.40 72.52 -38.19
C ASP A 68 14.34 71.41 -38.31
N ASP A 69 13.90 71.10 -39.54
CA ASP A 69 12.95 70.01 -39.79
C ASP A 69 13.51 68.66 -39.34
N ARG A 70 14.79 68.39 -39.60
CA ARG A 70 15.46 67.16 -39.14
C ARG A 70 15.64 67.12 -37.63
N LEU A 71 15.88 68.26 -36.99
CA LEU A 71 15.99 68.34 -35.53
C LEU A 71 14.63 68.08 -34.87
N ASN A 72 13.54 68.59 -35.45
CA ASN A 72 12.18 68.31 -34.98
C ASN A 72 11.82 66.83 -35.15
N ASP A 73 12.09 66.22 -36.31
CA ASP A 73 11.86 64.78 -36.53
C ASP A 73 12.68 63.92 -35.57
N LEU A 74 13.93 64.30 -35.28
CA LEU A 74 14.74 63.61 -34.28
C LEU A 74 14.18 63.76 -32.87
N ASP A 75 13.64 64.92 -32.50
CA ASP A 75 13.00 65.11 -31.19
C ASP A 75 11.75 64.21 -31.06
N ASP A 76 10.91 64.15 -32.10
CA ASP A 76 9.75 63.26 -32.15
C ASP A 76 10.16 61.78 -32.03
N GLN A 77 11.20 61.35 -32.75
CA GLN A 77 11.75 59.99 -32.63
C GLN A 77 12.26 59.71 -31.22
N ILE A 78 12.96 60.66 -30.59
CA ILE A 78 13.47 60.54 -29.23
C ILE A 78 12.31 60.40 -28.23
N GLN A 79 11.24 61.19 -28.36
CA GLN A 79 10.07 61.09 -27.48
C GLN A 79 9.32 59.77 -27.66
N ASN A 80 9.20 59.29 -28.90
CA ASN A 80 8.59 58.00 -29.19
C ASN A 80 9.38 56.85 -28.53
N VAL A 81 10.70 56.79 -28.74
CA VAL A 81 11.56 55.77 -28.11
C VAL A 81 11.49 55.87 -26.59
N ARG A 82 11.49 57.08 -26.03
CA ARG A 82 11.39 57.30 -24.58
C ARG A 82 10.08 56.73 -24.02
N THR A 83 8.97 56.95 -24.73
CA THR A 83 7.65 56.46 -24.32
C THR A 83 7.58 54.94 -24.41
N GLU A 84 8.03 54.36 -25.53
CA GLU A 84 8.09 52.90 -25.71
C GLU A 84 8.99 52.23 -24.65
N MET A 85 10.15 52.81 -24.34
CA MET A 85 11.02 52.31 -23.28
C MET A 85 10.32 52.36 -21.92
N ALA A 86 9.63 53.46 -21.59
CA ALA A 86 8.90 53.59 -20.32
C ALA A 86 7.80 52.52 -20.19
N ASP A 87 7.03 52.29 -21.25
CA ASP A 87 5.99 51.26 -21.29
C ASP A 87 6.59 49.85 -21.15
N ASN A 88 7.69 49.57 -21.85
CA ASN A 88 8.40 48.29 -21.73
C ASN A 88 8.91 48.06 -20.30
N PHE A 89 9.50 49.08 -19.66
CA PHE A 89 9.91 48.99 -18.26
C PHE A 89 8.74 48.75 -17.32
N ALA A 90 7.59 49.39 -17.54
CA ALA A 90 6.39 49.17 -16.76
C ALA A 90 5.89 47.70 -16.88
N VAL A 91 5.89 47.14 -18.09
CA VAL A 91 5.52 45.73 -18.33
C VAL A 91 6.50 44.78 -17.65
N VAL A 92 7.81 45.02 -17.78
CA VAL A 92 8.84 44.19 -17.14
C VAL A 92 8.71 44.21 -15.62
N ASN A 93 8.51 45.39 -15.02
CA ASN A 93 8.31 45.53 -13.58
C ASN A 93 7.03 44.81 -13.10
N ALA A 94 5.93 44.94 -13.85
CA ALA A 94 4.70 44.21 -13.53
C ALA A 94 4.90 42.68 -13.62
N LYS A 95 5.70 42.20 -14.57
CA LYS A 95 6.05 40.78 -14.68
C LYS A 95 6.94 40.33 -13.52
N ALA A 96 7.93 41.13 -13.13
CA ALA A 96 8.80 40.85 -11.99
C ALA A 96 7.99 40.73 -10.69
N ALA A 97 7.11 41.68 -10.41
CA ALA A 97 6.24 41.64 -9.23
C ALA A 97 5.32 40.40 -9.20
N ARG A 98 4.80 39.98 -10.38
CA ARG A 98 4.02 38.74 -10.47
C ARG A 98 4.88 37.50 -10.20
N MET A 99 6.12 37.48 -10.68
CA MET A 99 7.04 36.36 -10.42
C MET A 99 7.38 36.27 -8.93
N GLU A 100 7.63 37.38 -8.25
CA GLU A 100 7.86 37.42 -6.80
C GLU A 100 6.68 36.79 -6.03
N LEU A 101 5.45 37.19 -6.35
CA LEU A 101 4.25 36.61 -5.73
C LEU A 101 4.09 35.10 -6.03
N GLN A 102 4.47 34.66 -7.24
CA GLN A 102 4.47 33.24 -7.57
C GLN A 102 5.51 32.45 -6.78
N ILE A 103 6.70 33.03 -6.57
CA ILE A 103 7.78 32.44 -5.77
C ILE A 103 7.34 32.30 -4.31
N ASP A 104 6.74 33.34 -3.72
CA ASP A 104 6.21 33.29 -2.35
C ASP A 104 5.16 32.19 -2.19
N LYS A 105 4.26 32.06 -3.18
CA LYS A 105 3.26 30.99 -3.18
C LYS A 105 3.88 29.59 -3.30
N ILE A 106 5.00 29.46 -4.00
CA ILE A 106 5.74 28.20 -4.09
C ILE A 106 6.34 27.86 -2.73
N TYR A 107 6.98 28.82 -2.05
CA TYR A 107 7.53 28.60 -0.70
C TYR A 107 6.45 28.17 0.29
N GLN A 108 5.31 28.86 0.34
CA GLN A 108 4.20 28.47 1.22
C GLN A 108 3.68 27.05 0.94
N ARG A 109 3.63 26.64 -0.33
CA ARG A 109 3.23 25.28 -0.71
C ARG A 109 4.28 24.24 -0.31
N LEU A 110 5.57 24.57 -0.40
CA LEU A 110 6.66 23.71 0.03
C LEU A 110 6.62 23.51 1.55
N ASP A 111 6.47 24.57 2.34
CA ASP A 111 6.33 24.49 3.80
C ASP A 111 5.11 23.64 4.19
N SER A 112 4.00 23.82 3.48
CA SER A 112 2.79 23.02 3.68
C SER A 112 3.00 21.54 3.33
N HIS A 113 3.84 21.25 2.34
CA HIS A 113 4.19 19.89 1.96
C HIS A 113 5.13 19.25 2.97
N GLU A 114 6.15 19.97 3.43
CA GLU A 114 7.07 19.52 4.48
C GLU A 114 6.31 19.13 5.75
N ALA A 115 5.42 20.01 6.24
CA ALA A 115 4.59 19.69 7.40
C ALA A 115 3.64 18.50 7.16
N ARG A 116 3.22 18.24 5.91
CA ARG A 116 2.42 17.05 5.56
C ARG A 116 3.29 15.78 5.56
N PHE A 117 4.53 15.87 5.10
CA PHE A 117 5.47 14.76 5.13
C PHE A 117 5.82 14.36 6.56
N ASP A 118 6.10 15.32 7.45
CA ASP A 118 6.37 15.03 8.88
C ASP A 118 5.19 14.29 9.53
N ARG A 119 3.96 14.73 9.24
CA ARG A 119 2.75 14.05 9.76
C ARG A 119 2.60 12.64 9.19
N LEU A 120 2.93 12.44 7.93
CA LEU A 120 2.85 11.14 7.28
C LEU A 120 3.91 10.19 7.85
N GLU A 121 5.13 10.67 8.06
CA GLU A 121 6.21 9.90 8.69
C GLU A 121 5.84 9.49 10.11
N ALA A 122 5.34 10.42 10.93
CA ALA A 122 4.88 10.13 12.28
C ALA A 122 3.73 9.10 12.32
N PHE A 123 2.77 9.23 11.39
CA PHE A 123 1.66 8.29 11.25
C PHE A 123 2.14 6.89 10.86
N MET A 124 2.98 6.79 9.82
CA MET A 124 3.55 5.52 9.37
C MET A 124 4.39 4.86 10.47
N GLY A 125 5.22 5.63 11.18
CA GLY A 125 6.01 5.13 12.29
C GLY A 125 5.18 4.65 13.48
N LYS A 126 3.99 5.23 13.71
CA LYS A 126 3.03 4.73 14.71
C LYS A 126 2.39 3.42 14.26
N GLN A 127 1.91 3.35 13.00
CA GLN A 127 1.29 2.14 12.46
C GLN A 127 2.26 0.96 12.42
N ALA A 128 3.51 1.19 12.04
CA ALA A 128 4.54 0.15 12.04
C ALA A 128 4.74 -0.46 13.43
N ARG A 129 4.80 0.37 14.48
CA ARG A 129 4.88 -0.09 15.88
C ARG A 129 3.65 -0.87 16.31
N GLU A 130 2.46 -0.36 16.01
CA GLU A 130 1.21 -1.06 16.35
C GLU A 130 1.09 -2.43 15.66
N ILE A 131 1.58 -2.53 14.42
CA ILE A 131 1.65 -3.81 13.70
C ILE A 131 2.66 -4.76 14.38
N ASP A 132 3.84 -4.28 14.76
CA ASP A 132 4.87 -5.06 15.44
C ASP A 132 4.40 -5.59 16.81
N ASP A 133 3.74 -4.74 17.60
CA ASP A 133 3.14 -5.12 18.88
C ASP A 133 2.07 -6.21 18.70
N ARG A 134 1.25 -6.09 17.63
CA ARG A 134 0.22 -7.10 17.32
C ARG A 134 0.84 -8.42 16.88
N PHE A 135 1.90 -8.41 16.07
CA PHE A 135 2.61 -9.63 15.69
C PHE A 135 3.22 -10.31 16.92
N THR A 136 3.86 -9.54 17.80
CA THR A 136 4.40 -10.05 19.06
C THR A 136 3.31 -10.72 19.91
N SER A 137 2.15 -10.07 20.06
CA SER A 137 1.02 -10.65 20.79
C SER A 137 0.47 -11.93 20.14
N VAL A 138 0.46 -12.01 18.81
CA VAL A 138 0.02 -13.20 18.07
C VAL A 138 1.01 -14.35 18.29
N ASP A 139 2.31 -14.08 18.25
CA ASP A 139 3.35 -15.09 18.49
C ASP A 139 3.25 -15.68 19.92
N GLU A 140 2.98 -14.83 20.92
CA GLU A 140 2.73 -15.29 22.30
C GLU A 140 1.49 -16.18 22.42
N GLN A 141 0.41 -15.84 21.69
CA GLN A 141 -0.80 -16.66 21.63
C GLN A 141 -0.54 -18.02 20.98
N PHE A 142 0.23 -18.05 19.88
CA PHE A 142 0.61 -19.31 19.23
C PHE A 142 1.44 -20.18 20.17
N LYS A 143 2.42 -19.62 20.86
CA LYS A 143 3.20 -20.37 21.86
C LYS A 143 2.33 -20.96 22.95
N THR A 144 1.38 -20.18 23.48
CA THR A 144 0.41 -20.67 24.49
C THR A 144 -0.48 -21.78 23.93
N MET A 145 -0.84 -21.70 22.65
CA MET A 145 -1.64 -22.72 21.99
C MET A 145 -0.85 -24.02 21.80
N ASP A 146 0.43 -23.93 21.42
CA ASP A 146 1.32 -25.09 21.29
C ASP A 146 1.47 -25.82 22.64
N GLU A 147 1.73 -25.09 23.73
CA GLU A 147 1.80 -25.66 25.09
C GLU A 147 0.50 -26.37 25.49
N ARG A 148 -0.66 -25.84 25.08
CA ARG A 148 -1.96 -26.48 25.32
C ARG A 148 -2.16 -27.73 24.49
N PHE A 149 -1.68 -27.76 23.25
CA PHE A 149 -1.74 -28.96 22.40
C PHE A 149 -0.85 -30.06 22.95
N GLU A 150 0.38 -29.74 23.38
CA GLU A 150 1.26 -30.70 24.06
C GLU A 150 0.59 -31.30 25.31
N ALA A 151 -0.06 -30.46 26.13
CA ALA A 151 -0.78 -30.94 27.31
C ALA A 151 -2.00 -31.82 26.96
N VAL A 152 -2.65 -31.57 25.83
CA VAL A 152 -3.74 -32.42 25.33
C VAL A 152 -3.20 -33.77 24.86
N ASP A 153 -2.09 -33.78 24.12
CA ASP A 153 -1.45 -35.01 23.66
C ASP A 153 -1.03 -35.91 24.83
N GLU A 154 -0.43 -35.34 25.88
CA GLU A 154 -0.08 -36.09 27.10
C GLU A 154 -1.32 -36.66 27.80
N ARG A 155 -2.44 -35.92 27.81
CA ARG A 155 -3.70 -36.44 28.36
C ARG A 155 -4.27 -37.59 27.53
N PHE A 156 -4.13 -37.55 26.21
CA PHE A 156 -4.57 -38.65 25.35
C PHE A 156 -3.72 -39.90 25.57
N LYS A 157 -2.39 -39.77 25.68
CA LYS A 157 -1.52 -40.91 26.05
C LYS A 157 -1.94 -41.54 27.37
N ALA A 158 -2.21 -40.73 28.40
CA ALA A 158 -2.67 -41.24 29.70
C ALA A 158 -4.06 -41.90 29.63
N VAL A 159 -4.91 -41.49 28.69
CA VAL A 159 -6.21 -42.14 28.43
C VAL A 159 -6.00 -43.49 27.75
N ASP A 160 -5.12 -43.56 26.74
CA ASP A 160 -4.78 -44.80 26.05
C ASP A 160 -4.22 -45.84 27.02
N GLU A 161 -3.25 -45.47 27.86
CA GLU A 161 -2.70 -46.35 28.91
C GLU A 161 -3.78 -46.88 29.87
N ARG A 162 -4.77 -46.04 30.20
CA ARG A 162 -5.89 -46.46 31.05
C ARG A 162 -6.81 -47.45 30.34
N PHE A 163 -7.04 -47.29 29.04
CA PHE A 163 -7.83 -48.25 28.26
C PHE A 163 -7.11 -49.59 28.16
N GLU A 164 -5.81 -49.60 27.90
CA GLU A 164 -5.00 -50.83 27.92
C GLU A 164 -5.11 -51.55 29.28
N ALA A 165 -5.00 -50.83 30.39
CA ALA A 165 -5.16 -51.40 31.73
C ALA A 165 -6.59 -51.90 32.01
N VAL A 166 -7.62 -51.31 31.39
CA VAL A 166 -8.99 -51.83 31.48
C VAL A 166 -9.12 -53.13 30.69
N ASP A 167 -8.56 -53.19 29.49
CA ASP A 167 -8.58 -54.40 28.66
C ASP A 167 -7.89 -55.58 29.36
N GLU A 168 -6.71 -55.36 29.95
CA GLU A 168 -6.02 -56.39 30.76
C GLU A 168 -6.86 -56.90 31.93
N ARG A 169 -7.66 -56.02 32.56
CA ARG A 169 -8.56 -56.40 33.65
C ARG A 169 -9.73 -57.24 33.15
N PHE A 170 -10.27 -56.94 31.97
CA PHE A 170 -11.33 -57.75 31.37
C PHE A 170 -10.80 -59.14 30.99
N ASP A 171 -9.62 -59.23 30.38
CA ASP A 171 -8.95 -60.52 30.11
C ASP A 171 -8.76 -61.36 31.37
N ALA A 172 -8.39 -60.72 32.49
CA ALA A 172 -8.24 -61.40 33.77
C ALA A 172 -9.59 -61.86 34.35
N VAL A 173 -10.67 -61.11 34.12
CA VAL A 173 -12.03 -61.49 34.53
C VAL A 173 -12.52 -62.68 33.70
N ASP A 174 -12.30 -62.67 32.39
CA ASP A 174 -12.68 -63.77 31.50
C ASP A 174 -12.01 -65.09 31.91
N LYS A 175 -10.69 -65.06 32.17
CA LYS A 175 -9.96 -66.23 32.71
C LYS A 175 -10.55 -66.75 34.03
N ARG A 176 -11.02 -65.85 34.90
CA ARG A 176 -11.65 -66.26 36.17
C ARG A 176 -13.02 -66.91 35.93
N PHE A 177 -13.78 -66.46 34.92
CA PHE A 177 -15.04 -67.11 34.55
C PHE A 177 -14.79 -68.50 33.96
N GLU A 178 -13.78 -68.65 33.08
CA GLU A 178 -13.37 -69.97 32.58
C GLU A 178 -12.97 -70.94 33.72
N ASP A 179 -12.26 -70.43 34.74
CA ASP A 179 -11.91 -71.21 35.94
C ASP A 179 -13.15 -71.64 36.74
N VAL A 180 -14.15 -70.76 36.86
CA VAL A 180 -15.41 -71.04 37.55
C VAL A 180 -16.21 -72.09 36.79
N ASP A 181 -16.31 -71.98 35.47
CA ASP A 181 -17.00 -72.95 34.62
C ASP A 181 -16.38 -74.35 34.77
N ARG A 182 -15.04 -74.44 34.71
CA ARG A 182 -14.32 -75.71 34.94
C ARG A 182 -14.59 -76.32 36.32
N ARG A 183 -14.80 -75.48 37.35
CA ARG A 183 -15.14 -75.96 38.69
C ARG A 183 -16.59 -76.46 38.75
N PHE A 184 -17.52 -75.81 38.07
CA PHE A 184 -18.90 -76.28 37.97
C PHE A 184 -18.97 -77.62 37.23
N ASP A 185 -18.28 -77.78 36.10
CA ASP A 185 -18.17 -79.06 35.39
C ASP A 185 -17.65 -80.19 36.30
N ALA A 186 -16.68 -79.89 37.16
CA ALA A 186 -16.13 -80.86 38.10
C ALA A 186 -17.12 -81.19 39.23
N VAL A 187 -17.94 -80.23 39.66
CA VAL A 187 -19.01 -80.44 40.64
C VAL A 187 -20.12 -81.31 40.04
N ASP A 188 -20.54 -81.05 38.80
CA ASP A 188 -21.56 -81.83 38.11
C ASP A 188 -21.15 -83.30 37.99
N LYS A 189 -19.90 -83.57 37.56
CA LYS A 189 -19.35 -84.94 37.54
C LYS A 189 -19.38 -85.62 38.91
N ARG A 190 -19.11 -84.87 39.99
CA ARG A 190 -19.18 -85.43 41.35
C ARG A 190 -20.62 -85.75 41.76
N PHE A 191 -21.60 -84.98 41.32
CA PHE A 191 -23.01 -85.29 41.56
C PHE A 191 -23.44 -86.53 40.77
N GLU A 192 -23.04 -86.66 39.50
CA GLU A 192 -23.26 -87.89 38.72
C GLU A 192 -22.65 -89.14 39.39
N ASP A 193 -21.45 -89.01 39.97
CA ASP A 193 -20.81 -90.08 40.74
C ASP A 193 -21.60 -90.45 42.00
N VAL A 194 -22.17 -89.45 42.69
CA VAL A 194 -22.98 -89.64 43.89
C VAL A 194 -24.30 -90.33 43.54
N ASP A 195 -24.98 -89.90 42.47
CA ASP A 195 -26.22 -90.51 41.99
C ASP A 195 -25.99 -92.00 41.65
N ARG A 196 -24.92 -92.31 40.93
CA ARG A 196 -24.53 -93.72 40.64
C ARG A 196 -24.29 -94.54 41.90
N ARG A 197 -23.76 -93.94 42.96
CA ARG A 197 -23.58 -94.61 44.26
C ARG A 197 -24.90 -94.85 44.97
N PHE A 198 -25.84 -93.90 44.91
CA PHE A 198 -27.19 -94.08 45.44
C PHE A 198 -27.94 -95.19 44.70
N ASP A 199 -27.91 -95.22 43.37
CA ASP A 199 -28.49 -96.31 42.57
C ASP A 199 -27.94 -97.69 42.97
N ALA A 200 -26.63 -97.76 43.23
CA ALA A 200 -25.98 -99.00 43.68
C ALA A 200 -26.40 -99.41 45.10
N VAL A 201 -26.63 -98.43 45.98
CA VAL A 201 -27.15 -98.66 47.33
C VAL A 201 -28.60 -99.15 47.27
N ASP A 202 -29.45 -98.53 46.45
CA ASP A 202 -30.85 -98.94 46.27
C ASP A 202 -30.95 -100.39 45.78
N LYS A 203 -30.16 -100.77 44.77
CA LYS A 203 -30.08 -102.18 44.31
C LYS A 203 -29.65 -103.16 45.40
N ARG A 204 -28.76 -102.72 46.31
CA ARG A 204 -28.36 -103.55 47.46
C ARG A 204 -29.50 -103.70 48.46
N PHE A 205 -30.27 -102.65 48.71
CA PHE A 205 -31.46 -102.73 49.57
C PHE A 205 -32.54 -103.63 48.95
N GLU A 206 -32.82 -103.52 47.64
CA GLU A 206 -33.74 -104.43 46.93
C GLU A 206 -33.30 -105.90 47.08
N ALA A 207 -32.01 -106.19 46.93
CA ALA A 207 -31.48 -107.54 47.11
C ALA A 207 -31.62 -108.04 48.56
N VAL A 208 -31.44 -107.17 49.55
CA VAL A 208 -31.65 -107.48 50.96
C VAL A 208 -33.14 -107.76 51.24
N ASP A 209 -34.05 -106.96 50.69
CA ASP A 209 -35.50 -107.18 50.82
C ASP A 209 -35.92 -108.52 50.23
N GLU A 210 -35.39 -108.92 49.07
CA GLU A 210 -35.63 -110.26 48.50
C GLU A 210 -35.07 -111.38 49.38
N GLN A 211 -33.92 -111.18 50.01
CA GLN A 211 -33.40 -112.13 51.00
C GLN A 211 -34.32 -112.25 52.22
N PHE A 212 -34.86 -111.13 52.74
CA PHE A 212 -35.82 -111.14 53.84
C PHE A 212 -37.11 -111.88 53.45
N LYS A 213 -37.68 -111.61 52.27
CA LYS A 213 -38.85 -112.36 51.77
C LYS A 213 -38.57 -113.87 51.67
N ALA A 214 -37.36 -114.25 51.25
CA ALA A 214 -36.98 -115.66 51.19
C ALA A 214 -36.86 -116.28 52.60
N VAL A 215 -36.35 -115.53 53.57
CA VAL A 215 -36.31 -115.93 54.98
C VAL A 215 -37.71 -116.06 55.56
N ASP A 216 -38.62 -115.12 55.29
CA ASP A 216 -40.02 -115.19 55.73
C ASP A 216 -40.71 -116.45 55.21
N ARG A 217 -40.56 -116.78 53.91
CA ARG A 217 -41.09 -118.03 53.34
C ARG A 217 -40.53 -119.28 54.02
N ARG A 218 -39.24 -119.25 54.42
CA ARG A 218 -38.64 -120.35 55.18
C ARG A 218 -39.24 -120.45 56.57
N PHE A 219 -39.51 -119.33 57.24
CA PHE A 219 -40.24 -119.32 58.51
C PHE A 219 -41.66 -119.85 58.37
N ASP A 220 -42.42 -119.43 57.35
CA ASP A 220 -43.76 -119.97 57.07
C ASP A 220 -43.74 -121.48 56.87
N THR A 221 -42.72 -121.99 56.16
CA THR A 221 -42.52 -123.43 55.96
C THR A 221 -42.26 -124.14 57.28
N VAL A 222 -41.35 -123.60 58.10
CA VAL A 222 -41.05 -124.14 59.43
C VAL A 222 -42.28 -124.11 60.35
N ASP A 223 -43.06 -123.03 60.32
CA ASP A 223 -44.30 -122.92 61.09
C ASP A 223 -45.34 -123.97 60.67
N SER A 224 -45.45 -124.24 59.37
CA SER A 224 -46.28 -125.34 58.85
C SER A 224 -45.78 -126.70 59.31
N GLU A 225 -44.47 -126.97 59.23
CA GLU A 225 -43.87 -128.22 59.73
C GLU A 225 -44.10 -128.40 61.23
N ILE A 226 -43.97 -127.33 62.02
CA ILE A 226 -44.26 -127.33 63.45
C ILE A 226 -45.75 -127.61 63.71
N ALA A 227 -46.66 -127.03 62.92
CA ALA A 227 -48.10 -127.31 63.02
C ALA A 227 -48.42 -128.78 62.70
N ASP A 228 -47.80 -129.34 61.67
CA ASP A 228 -47.92 -130.75 61.33
C ASP A 228 -47.38 -131.65 62.44
N ILE A 229 -46.21 -131.35 63.01
CA ILE A 229 -45.65 -132.07 64.17
C ILE A 229 -46.60 -131.97 65.37
N LYS A 230 -47.14 -130.79 65.68
CA LYS A 230 -48.15 -130.62 66.74
C LYS A 230 -49.38 -131.51 66.48
N SER A 231 -49.86 -131.58 65.24
CA SER A 231 -51.00 -132.43 64.88
C SER A 231 -50.67 -133.93 65.04
N LEU A 232 -49.44 -134.34 64.69
CA LEU A 232 -48.96 -135.71 64.88
C LEU A 232 -48.86 -136.05 66.38
N LEU A 233 -48.36 -135.14 67.21
CA LEU A 233 -48.31 -135.30 68.66
C LEU A 233 -49.71 -135.45 69.25
N VAL A 234 -50.67 -134.61 68.85
CA VAL A 234 -52.09 -134.74 69.28
C VAL A 234 -52.65 -136.10 68.87
N ARG A 235 -52.34 -136.61 67.67
CA ARG A 235 -52.74 -137.96 67.24
C ARG A 235 -52.04 -139.06 68.02
N ILE A 236 -50.78 -138.88 68.43
CA ILE A 236 -50.04 -139.82 69.28
C ILE A 236 -50.64 -139.84 70.68
N ASP A 237 -50.91 -138.69 71.28
CA ASP A 237 -51.62 -138.55 72.56
C ASP A 237 -53.01 -139.20 72.50
N ALA A 238 -53.76 -139.01 71.42
CA ALA A 238 -55.04 -139.69 71.21
C ALA A 238 -54.92 -141.21 71.06
N LYS A 239 -53.74 -141.73 70.66
CA LYS A 239 -53.43 -143.16 70.55
C LYS A 239 -52.76 -143.73 71.80
N LEU A 240 -52.41 -142.90 72.78
CA LEU A 240 -51.89 -143.28 74.09
C LEU A 240 -52.94 -142.96 75.17
N PRO A 241 -54.03 -143.75 75.29
CA PRO A 241 -54.89 -143.64 76.46
C PRO A 241 -54.04 -143.96 77.70
N GLY A 242 -53.96 -142.97 78.60
CA GLY A 242 -53.19 -143.04 79.84
C GLY A 242 -53.39 -144.37 80.55
N GLN A 243 -52.29 -145.12 80.62
CA GLN A 243 -52.10 -146.13 81.64
C GLN A 243 -52.17 -145.45 83.00
N GLN A 244 -53.04 -145.99 83.86
CA GLN A 244 -53.12 -145.66 85.27
C GLN A 244 -51.76 -145.86 85.94
N LEU A 245 -51.33 -144.86 86.72
CA LEU A 245 -50.40 -145.03 87.82
C LEU A 245 -50.99 -144.27 89.01
N ASN A 246 -51.77 -145.02 89.82
CA ASN A 246 -52.38 -144.72 91.13
C ASN A 246 -53.12 -143.39 91.32
#